data_AF-A0A8X8XD17-F1
#
_entry.id   AF-A0A8X8XD17-F1
#
_cell.length_a   1.000
_cell.length_b   1.000
_cell.length_c   1.000
_cell.angle_alpha   90.00
_cell.angle_beta   90.00
_cell.angle_gamma   90.00
#
_symmetry.space_group_name_H-M   'P 1'
#
loop_
_entity.id
_entity.type
_entity.pdbx_description
1 polymer ?
#
loop_
_entity_poly.entity_id
_entity_poly.type
_entity_poly.pdbx_seq_one_letter_code
_entity_poly.pdbx_strand_id
1 'polypeptide(L)'
;MSLFLWNPASRISVQLPELDCCDGIIKCGIGWDGESDAHKVFAVLSVKKDESKMMGSIYSSETNPWKAIEEYDLFDWIGEFVCGRMRVLRSGWIETFDLKSGVFGRIELPESVHGLYPTVDVDSDTGGA
;
A
#
# COMPACT_ATOMS: atom_id res chain seq x y z
N MET A 1 9.59 10.78 -11.75
CA MET A 1 9.96 10.00 -10.54
C MET A 1 10.11 8.56 -11.00
N SER A 2 11.23 7.90 -10.67
CA SER A 2 11.51 6.54 -11.15
C SER A 2 11.59 5.59 -9.96
N LEU A 3 10.88 4.46 -10.03
CA LEU A 3 10.90 3.41 -9.00
C LEU A 3 11.71 2.22 -9.52
N PHE A 4 12.57 1.65 -8.68
CA PHE A 4 13.42 0.53 -9.05
C PHE A 4 13.12 -0.68 -8.16
N LEU A 5 12.93 -1.83 -8.79
CA LEU A 5 12.96 -3.12 -8.12
C LEU A 5 14.38 -3.64 -8.11
N TRP A 6 14.97 -3.81 -6.94
CA TRP A 6 16.32 -4.33 -6.79
C TRP A 6 16.31 -5.69 -6.10
N ASN A 7 16.91 -6.69 -6.74
CA ASN A 7 17.17 -7.98 -6.14
C ASN A 7 18.61 -8.02 -5.61
N PRO A 8 18.83 -8.01 -4.29
CA PRO A 8 20.17 -7.99 -3.72
C PRO A 8 20.95 -9.30 -3.94
N ALA A 9 20.26 -10.44 -4.07
CA ALA A 9 20.88 -11.74 -4.27
C ALA A 9 21.47 -11.87 -5.68
N SER A 10 20.74 -11.41 -6.70
CA SER A 10 21.22 -11.41 -8.09
C SER A 10 21.98 -10.14 -8.49
N ARG A 11 21.89 -9.08 -7.66
CA ARG A 11 22.42 -7.73 -7.93
C ARG A 11 21.81 -7.08 -9.19
N ILE A 12 20.62 -7.51 -9.60
CA ILE A 12 19.91 -6.96 -10.76
C ILE A 12 18.89 -5.94 -10.26
N SER A 13 18.81 -4.80 -10.95
CA SER A 13 17.75 -3.80 -10.76
C SER A 13 16.94 -3.62 -12.03
N VAL A 14 15.63 -3.48 -11.90
CA VAL A 14 14.71 -3.16 -12.98
C VAL A 14 14.01 -1.85 -12.66
N GLN A 15 14.03 -0.91 -13.60
CA GLN A 15 13.24 0.32 -13.51
C GLN A 15 11.79 0.00 -13.86
N LEU A 16 10.85 0.40 -13.01
CA LEU A 16 9.43 0.31 -13.29
C LEU A 16 8.99 1.47 -14.21
N PRO A 17 7.88 1.31 -14.96
CA PRO A 17 7.33 2.39 -15.77
C PRO A 17 7.13 3.66 -14.96
N GLU A 18 7.33 4.82 -15.58
CA GLU A 18 7.18 6.09 -14.89
C GLU A 18 5.71 6.41 -14.57
N LEU A 19 5.50 7.09 -13.45
CA LEU A 19 4.20 7.58 -13.00
C LEU A 19 4.16 9.10 -13.22
N ASP A 20 3.66 9.53 -14.38
CA ASP A 20 3.69 10.94 -14.79
C ASP A 20 2.75 11.84 -13.99
N CYS A 21 1.69 11.27 -13.41
CA CYS A 21 0.63 12.00 -12.72
C CYS A 21 0.94 12.38 -11.26
N CYS A 22 2.14 12.05 -10.75
CA CYS A 22 2.44 12.12 -9.32
C CYS A 22 3.74 12.88 -9.02
N ASP A 23 3.77 13.59 -7.89
CA ASP A 23 4.95 14.33 -7.41
C ASP A 23 5.90 13.45 -6.59
N GLY A 24 5.38 12.38 -5.98
CA GLY A 24 6.19 11.43 -5.22
C GLY A 24 5.46 10.15 -4.85
N ILE A 25 6.25 9.22 -4.31
CA ILE A 25 5.77 7.99 -3.69
C ILE A 25 5.79 8.23 -2.19
N ILE A 26 4.63 8.14 -1.56
CA ILE A 26 4.48 8.33 -0.11
C ILE A 26 4.77 7.01 0.60
N LYS A 27 4.21 5.92 0.07
CA LYS A 27 4.36 4.56 0.59
C LYS A 27 4.42 3.57 -0.55
N CYS A 28 5.14 2.47 -0.38
CA CYS A 28 5.13 1.37 -1.33
C CYS A 28 5.35 0.02 -0.63
N GLY A 29 4.93 -1.05 -1.30
CA GLY A 29 5.25 -2.40 -0.89
C GLY A 29 5.25 -3.35 -2.08
N ILE A 30 5.92 -4.48 -1.91
CA ILE A 30 6.13 -5.49 -2.95
C ILE A 30 5.66 -6.85 -2.43
N GLY A 31 5.01 -7.62 -3.31
CA GLY A 31 4.57 -8.98 -3.01
C GLY A 31 4.66 -9.90 -4.22
N TRP A 32 4.63 -11.19 -3.95
CA TRP A 32 4.48 -12.23 -4.96
C TRP A 32 3.01 -12.66 -5.04
N ASP A 33 2.47 -12.68 -6.26
CA ASP A 33 1.18 -13.27 -6.58
C ASP A 33 1.39 -14.66 -7.19
N GLY A 34 1.07 -15.70 -6.40
CA GLY A 34 1.25 -17.08 -6.81
C GLY A 34 0.26 -17.58 -7.86
N GLU A 35 -0.87 -16.89 -8.11
CA GLU A 35 -1.79 -17.27 -9.18
C GLU A 35 -1.30 -16.79 -10.55
N SER A 36 -0.78 -15.56 -10.62
CA SER A 36 -0.23 -14.98 -11.86
C SER A 36 1.27 -15.20 -12.02
N ASP A 37 1.92 -15.88 -11.07
CA ASP A 37 3.38 -16.10 -11.04
C ASP A 37 4.17 -14.80 -11.23
N ALA A 38 3.72 -13.72 -10.58
CA ALA A 38 4.21 -12.36 -10.86
C ALA A 38 4.48 -11.55 -9.59
N HIS A 39 5.48 -10.69 -9.66
CA HIS A 39 5.71 -9.68 -8.63
C HIS A 39 4.74 -8.52 -8.85
N LYS A 40 4.06 -8.13 -7.77
CA LYS A 40 3.20 -6.96 -7.74
C LYS A 40 3.78 -5.91 -6.81
N VAL A 41 3.68 -4.65 -7.22
CA VAL A 41 4.08 -3.50 -6.42
C VAL A 41 2.86 -2.63 -6.21
N PHE A 42 2.59 -2.30 -4.96
CA PHE A 42 1.62 -1.28 -4.62
C PHE A 42 2.35 0.01 -4.26
N ALA A 43 1.82 1.14 -4.70
CA ALA A 43 2.33 2.44 -4.33
C ALA A 43 1.17 3.38 -4.00
N VAL A 44 1.33 4.17 -2.93
CA VAL A 44 0.51 5.34 -2.62
C VAL A 44 1.28 6.56 -3.08
N LEU A 45 0.65 7.35 -3.93
CA LEU A 45 1.28 8.45 -4.65
C LEU A 45 0.65 9.79 -4.25
N SER A 46 1.46 10.83 -4.11
CA SER A 46 0.95 12.20 -4.01
C SER A 46 0.60 12.71 -5.41
N VAL A 47 -0.59 13.27 -5.57
CA VAL A 47 -1.08 13.72 -6.88
C VAL A 47 -0.52 15.10 -7.21
N LYS A 48 -0.01 15.25 -8.44
CA LYS A 48 0.43 16.55 -8.96
C LYS A 48 -0.71 17.55 -8.91
N LYS A 49 -0.51 18.66 -8.19
CA LYS A 49 -1.45 19.79 -7.99
C LYS A 49 -2.48 19.65 -6.87
N ASP A 50 -2.51 18.52 -6.17
CA ASP A 50 -3.38 18.35 -4.99
C ASP A 50 -2.69 17.45 -3.97
N GLU A 51 -1.85 18.05 -3.13
CA GLU A 51 -1.09 17.33 -2.10
C GLU A 51 -1.99 16.68 -1.04
N SER A 52 -3.26 17.09 -0.95
CA SER A 52 -4.26 16.46 -0.07
C SER A 52 -4.81 15.17 -0.64
N LYS A 53 -4.63 14.91 -1.94
CA LYS A 53 -5.08 13.69 -2.61
C LYS A 53 -3.98 12.66 -2.72
N MET A 54 -4.33 11.46 -2.30
CA MET A 54 -3.52 10.27 -2.45
C MET A 54 -4.15 9.34 -3.48
N MET A 55 -3.34 8.83 -4.39
CA MET A 55 -3.77 7.83 -5.35
C MET A 55 -3.03 6.51 -5.09
N GLY A 56 -3.79 5.44 -4.92
CA GLY A 56 -3.22 4.10 -4.91
C GLY A 56 -2.97 3.62 -6.34
N SER A 57 -1.90 2.89 -6.57
CA SER A 57 -1.60 2.27 -7.86
C SER A 57 -0.91 0.92 -7.68
N ILE A 58 -1.25 -0.02 -8.56
CA ILE A 58 -0.66 -1.37 -8.59
C ILE A 58 0.10 -1.54 -9.91
N TYR A 59 1.36 -1.97 -9.81
CA TYR A 59 2.13 -2.52 -10.91
C TYR A 59 2.15 -4.05 -10.82
N SER A 60 2.12 -4.73 -11.96
CA SER A 60 2.36 -6.17 -12.07
C SER A 60 3.44 -6.43 -13.11
N SER A 61 4.43 -7.26 -12.77
CA SER A 61 5.51 -7.64 -13.68
C SER A 61 5.01 -8.44 -14.89
N GLU A 62 3.83 -9.07 -14.77
CA GLU A 62 3.18 -9.79 -15.87
C GLU A 62 2.63 -8.82 -16.93
N THR A 63 1.83 -7.85 -16.50
CA THR A 63 1.13 -6.96 -17.44
C THR A 63 2.00 -5.79 -17.88
N ASN A 64 2.88 -5.30 -17.00
CA ASN A 64 3.82 -4.19 -17.18
C ASN A 64 3.29 -2.73 -17.21
N PRO A 65 1.99 -2.39 -17.02
CA PRO A 65 1.60 -1.02 -16.67
C PRO A 65 1.14 -0.88 -15.22
N TRP A 66 1.16 0.35 -14.74
CA TRP A 66 0.46 0.75 -13.51
C TRP A 66 -1.05 0.81 -13.74
N LYS A 67 -1.81 0.34 -12.77
CA LYS A 67 -3.27 0.46 -12.72
C LYS A 67 -3.65 1.24 -11.47
N ALA A 68 -4.40 2.32 -11.64
CA ALA A 68 -4.94 3.08 -10.52
C ALA A 68 -5.98 2.24 -9.77
N ILE A 69 -6.04 2.41 -8.45
CA ILE A 69 -7.12 1.91 -7.61
C ILE A 69 -7.94 3.11 -7.11
N GLU A 70 -9.22 2.88 -6.84
CA GLU A 70 -10.12 3.93 -6.36
C GLU A 70 -9.62 4.55 -5.05
N GLU A 71 -9.94 5.84 -4.87
CA GLU A 71 -9.61 6.62 -3.67
C GLU A 71 -10.22 5.92 -2.44
N TYR A 72 -9.35 5.33 -1.62
CA TYR A 72 -9.66 4.84 -0.29
C TYR A 72 -8.83 5.62 0.72
N ASP A 73 -9.14 5.50 2.02
CA ASP A 73 -8.35 6.17 3.05
C ASP A 73 -6.98 5.50 3.24
N LEU A 74 -6.03 5.89 2.37
CA LEU A 74 -4.69 5.33 2.22
C LEU A 74 -3.67 5.95 3.20
N PHE A 75 -4.08 6.93 4.02
CA PHE A 75 -3.18 7.74 4.86
C PHE A 75 -2.36 6.93 5.87
N ASP A 76 -2.80 5.72 6.21
CA ASP A 76 -2.24 4.89 7.29
C ASP A 76 -1.77 3.50 6.83
N TRP A 77 -1.62 3.31 5.51
CA TRP A 77 -1.27 2.02 4.93
C TRP A 77 0.23 1.70 5.03
N ILE A 78 0.68 1.16 6.16
CA ILE A 78 1.91 0.36 6.23
C ILE A 78 1.48 -1.09 6.28
N GLY A 79 1.36 -1.71 5.09
CA GLY A 79 0.86 -3.06 4.96
C GLY A 79 1.93 -4.05 4.55
N GLU A 80 1.87 -5.26 5.11
CA GLU A 80 2.68 -6.39 4.65
C GLU A 80 1.98 -7.08 3.49
N PHE A 81 2.76 -7.51 2.49
CA PHE A 81 2.27 -8.30 1.37
C PHE A 81 2.40 -9.78 1.68
N VAL A 82 1.28 -10.47 1.81
CA VAL A 82 1.25 -11.90 2.09
C VAL A 82 0.26 -12.58 1.15
N CYS A 83 0.75 -13.49 0.30
CA CYS A 83 -0.05 -14.33 -0.59
C CYS A 83 -1.04 -13.54 -1.47
N GLY A 84 -0.56 -12.56 -2.23
CA GLY A 84 -1.41 -11.77 -3.13
C GLY A 84 -2.36 -10.76 -2.45
N ARG A 85 -2.28 -10.61 -1.13
CA ARG A 85 -3.03 -9.62 -0.37
C ARG A 85 -2.09 -8.69 0.38
N MET A 86 -2.41 -7.41 0.35
CA MET A 86 -1.83 -6.48 1.29
C MET A 86 -2.65 -6.51 2.58
N ARG A 87 -1.98 -6.54 3.73
CA ARG A 87 -2.61 -6.53 5.05
C ARG A 87 -2.12 -5.33 5.81
N VAL A 88 -3.03 -4.45 6.20
CA VAL A 88 -2.76 -3.27 7.02
C VAL A 88 -3.40 -3.51 8.38
N LEU A 89 -2.60 -3.42 9.43
CA LEU A 89 -3.13 -3.47 10.79
C LEU A 89 -3.78 -2.13 11.11
N ARG A 90 -5.03 -2.17 11.56
CA ARG A 90 -5.81 -1.03 12.07
C ARG A 90 -6.08 -1.23 13.56
N SER A 91 -6.58 -0.19 14.21
CA SER A 91 -6.95 -0.24 15.63
C SER A 91 -8.16 -1.16 15.84
N GLY A 92 -7.91 -2.46 16.07
CA GLY A 92 -8.93 -3.49 16.35
C GLY A 92 -9.26 -4.45 15.20
N TRP A 93 -8.78 -4.22 13.98
CA TRP A 93 -8.96 -5.15 12.85
C TRP A 93 -7.78 -5.13 11.88
N ILE A 94 -7.67 -6.14 11.03
CA ILE A 94 -6.77 -6.14 9.88
C ILE A 94 -7.60 -5.79 8.65
N GLU A 95 -7.22 -4.73 7.98
CA GLU A 95 -7.72 -4.39 6.67
C GLU A 95 -6.90 -5.15 5.62
N THR A 96 -7.58 -5.83 4.71
CA THR A 96 -6.92 -6.57 3.63
C THR A 96 -7.32 -6.00 2.30
N PHE A 97 -6.37 -5.79 1.42
CA PHE A 97 -6.62 -5.40 0.05
C PHE A 97 -6.20 -6.53 -0.88
N ASP A 98 -7.17 -7.05 -1.62
CA ASP A 98 -6.96 -8.12 -2.58
C ASP A 98 -6.47 -7.54 -3.91
N LEU A 99 -5.23 -7.84 -4.28
CA LEU A 99 -4.59 -7.26 -5.47
C LEU A 99 -5.18 -7.76 -6.79
N LYS A 100 -6.02 -8.79 -6.76
CA LYS A 100 -6.65 -9.38 -7.94
C LYS A 100 -7.97 -8.69 -8.25
N SER A 101 -8.82 -8.59 -7.24
CA SER A 101 -10.15 -8.00 -7.36
C SER A 101 -10.15 -6.49 -7.14
N GLY A 102 -9.11 -5.94 -6.50
CA GLY A 102 -9.10 -4.54 -6.07
C GLY A 102 -10.09 -4.28 -4.94
N VAL A 103 -10.53 -5.33 -4.24
CA VAL A 103 -11.54 -5.26 -3.20
C VAL A 103 -10.90 -5.23 -1.82
N PHE A 104 -11.47 -4.41 -0.97
CA PHE A 104 -11.12 -4.28 0.44
C PHE A 104 -11.91 -5.30 1.26
N GLY A 105 -11.25 -5.90 2.22
CA GLY A 105 -11.82 -6.81 3.19
C GLY A 105 -11.38 -6.46 4.59
N ARG A 106 -12.10 -6.99 5.58
CA ARG A 106 -11.82 -6.79 7.00
C ARG A 106 -11.74 -8.13 7.69
N ILE A 107 -10.71 -8.31 8.51
CA ILE A 107 -10.54 -9.45 9.41
C ILE A 107 -10.57 -8.90 10.83
N GLU A 108 -11.57 -9.26 11.61
CA GLU A 108 -11.62 -8.90 13.03
C GLU A 108 -10.49 -9.58 13.78
N LEU A 109 -9.85 -8.85 14.70
CA LEU A 109 -8.88 -9.45 15.60
C LEU A 109 -9.60 -10.25 16.69
N PRO A 110 -8.99 -11.34 17.20
CA PRO A 110 -9.53 -12.02 18.37
C PRO A 110 -9.59 -11.08 19.58
N GLU A 111 -10.61 -11.21 20.42
CA GLU A 111 -10.79 -10.40 21.64
C GLU A 111 -9.55 -10.40 22.54
N SER A 112 -8.81 -11.52 22.57
CA SER A 112 -7.58 -11.69 23.36
C SER A 112 -6.41 -10.79 22.93
N VAL A 113 -6.49 -10.13 21.78
CA VAL A 113 -5.44 -9.24 21.26
C VAL A 113 -5.81 -7.76 21.42
N HIS A 114 -7.02 -7.45 21.91
CA HIS A 114 -7.39 -6.08 22.24
C HIS A 114 -6.52 -5.55 23.39
N GLY A 115 -5.75 -4.49 23.13
CA GLY A 115 -4.90 -3.82 24.13
C GLY A 115 -3.41 -4.16 24.08
N LEU A 116 -2.96 -5.02 23.16
CA LEU A 116 -1.53 -5.30 22.94
C LEU A 116 -0.86 -4.42 21.88
N TYR A 117 -1.61 -3.49 21.30
CA TYR A 117 -1.12 -2.63 20.24
C TYR A 117 -0.83 -1.23 20.77
N PRO A 118 0.25 -0.58 20.32
CA PRO A 118 0.41 0.84 20.56
C PRO A 118 -0.77 1.56 19.90
N THR A 119 -1.67 2.11 20.72
CA THR A 119 -2.55 3.18 20.27
C THR A 119 -1.62 4.29 19.83
N VAL A 120 -1.60 4.58 18.53
CA VAL A 120 -1.10 5.89 18.10
C VAL A 120 -2.16 6.85 18.60
N ASP A 121 -1.93 7.42 19.77
CA ASP A 121 -2.71 8.55 20.26
C ASP A 121 -2.49 9.67 19.24
N VAL A 122 -3.46 9.81 18.34
CA VAL A 122 -3.57 11.01 17.52
C VAL A 122 -4.03 12.06 18.52
N ASP A 123 -3.08 12.80 19.08
CA ASP A 123 -3.35 13.96 19.92
C ASP A 123 -4.37 14.86 19.21
N SER A 124 -5.61 14.80 19.67
CA SER A 124 -6.64 15.77 19.35
C SER A 124 -6.32 17.03 20.14
N ASP A 125 -5.41 17.84 19.61
CA ASP A 125 -5.15 19.17 20.13
C ASP A 125 -6.24 20.13 19.62
N THR A 126 -7.44 19.98 20.20
CA THR A 126 -8.44 21.05 20.27
C THR A 126 -8.55 21.48 21.71
N GLY A 127 -7.72 22.45 22.08
CA GLY A 127 -7.66 23.01 23.43
C GLY A 127 -7.18 24.47 23.43
N GLY A 128 -8.10 25.37 23.03
CA GLY A 128 -8.23 26.79 23.38
C GLY A 128 -7.04 27.62 23.90
N ALA A 129 -6.88 28.79 23.26
CA ALA A 129 -6.87 30.08 23.94
C ALA A 129 -7.50 31.14 23.03
#